data_AF-A0A525PPT5-F1
#
_entry.id   AF-A0A525PPT5-F1
#
_cell.length_a   1.000
_cell.length_b   1.000
_cell.length_c   1.000
_cell.angle_alpha   90.00
_cell.angle_beta   90.00
_cell.angle_gamma   90.00
#
_symmetry.space_group_name_H-M   'P 1'
#
loop_
_entity.id
_entity.type
_entity.pdbx_description
1 polymer ?
#
loop_
_entity_poly.entity_id
_entity_poly.type
_entity_poly.pdbx_seq_one_letter_code
_entity_poly.pdbx_strand_id
1 'polypeptide(L)'
;MTEPATNPPHDPLGPIDGDPTGTGYADDSSFVDAVAEALDANDIARLRAMVLPLHYADGADLIERLSHDERRQLVVALGSELEAEVITGLDETVRDEVIDYLGVDDLAAAVVELDSDDALALVEELEEDEQRELLDAIPAEERT
;
A
#
# COMPACT_ATOMS: atom_id res chain seq x y z
N MET A 1 44.24 -15.67 2.75
CA MET A 1 43.53 -16.48 3.74
C MET A 1 42.37 -15.62 4.20
N THR A 2 41.16 -16.13 3.99
CA THR A 2 39.87 -15.44 4.09
C THR A 2 39.56 -15.06 5.54
N GLU A 3 39.24 -13.79 5.80
CA GLU A 3 38.61 -13.38 7.05
C GLU A 3 37.11 -13.76 7.00
N PRO A 4 36.54 -14.38 8.04
CA PRO A 4 35.11 -14.65 8.09
C PRO A 4 34.37 -13.38 8.55
N ALA A 5 33.43 -12.91 7.73
CA ALA A 5 32.47 -11.89 8.15
C ALA A 5 31.46 -12.53 9.11
N THR A 6 31.57 -12.20 10.40
CA THR A 6 30.53 -12.44 11.39
C THR A 6 29.42 -11.41 11.15
N ASN A 7 28.29 -11.89 10.65
CA ASN A 7 27.02 -11.15 10.62
C ASN A 7 26.54 -10.92 12.07
N PRO A 8 26.22 -9.69 12.52
CA PRO A 8 25.57 -9.48 13.80
C PRO A 8 24.06 -9.84 13.72
N PRO A 9 23.42 -10.14 14.86
CA PRO A 9 22.07 -10.67 14.91
C PRO A 9 21.01 -9.58 14.64
N HIS A 10 19.94 -9.99 13.96
CA HIS A 10 18.70 -9.24 13.78
C HIS A 10 18.04 -9.01 15.14
N ASP A 11 17.91 -7.75 15.57
CA ASP A 11 17.24 -7.36 16.80
C ASP A 11 15.75 -7.10 16.52
N PRO A 12 14.80 -7.80 17.18
CA PRO A 12 13.38 -7.57 16.98
C PRO A 12 12.81 -6.56 17.99
N LEU A 13 12.27 -5.46 17.45
CA LEU A 13 11.24 -4.58 18.02
C LEU A 13 11.56 -3.78 19.30
N GLY A 14 11.70 -2.45 19.12
CA GLY A 14 11.27 -1.40 20.06
C GLY A 14 11.98 -0.05 19.82
N PRO A 15 11.49 1.10 20.35
CA PRO A 15 10.14 1.50 20.71
C PRO A 15 9.53 2.55 19.74
N ILE A 16 8.21 2.69 19.83
CA ILE A 16 7.36 3.75 19.28
C ILE A 16 7.65 5.08 19.99
N ASP A 17 8.38 5.98 19.33
CA ASP A 17 8.45 7.41 19.69
C ASP A 17 8.54 8.23 18.41
N GLY A 18 7.60 9.16 18.25
CA GLY A 18 7.44 9.99 17.06
C GLY A 18 8.66 10.86 16.78
N ASP A 19 9.25 10.67 15.60
CA ASP A 19 10.19 11.60 14.99
C ASP A 19 9.55 12.22 13.74
N PRO A 20 9.47 13.56 13.64
CA PRO A 20 8.86 14.25 12.49
C PRO A 20 9.85 14.48 11.32
N THR A 21 10.95 13.73 11.22
CA THR A 21 11.83 13.80 10.05
C THR A 21 11.70 12.53 9.23
N GLY A 22 10.96 12.65 8.12
CA GLY A 22 10.79 11.63 7.09
C GLY A 22 12.14 11.16 6.54
N THR A 23 12.70 10.16 7.20
CA THR A 23 13.65 9.23 6.61
C THR A 23 12.81 8.01 6.30
N GLY A 24 12.24 8.00 5.09
CA GLY A 24 11.32 6.98 4.63
C GLY A 24 11.96 5.61 4.75
N TYR A 25 11.29 4.70 5.47
CA TYR A 25 11.67 3.29 5.52
C TYR A 25 11.62 2.64 4.11
N ALA A 26 10.97 3.31 3.14
CA ALA A 26 10.93 2.94 1.72
C ALA A 26 12.23 3.23 0.94
N ASP A 27 13.16 4.05 1.45
CA ASP A 27 14.44 4.34 0.77
C ASP A 27 15.47 3.21 0.97
N ASP A 28 15.30 2.41 2.02
CA ASP A 28 16.14 1.25 2.31
C ASP A 28 15.81 0.10 1.33
N SER A 29 16.70 -0.15 0.37
CA SER A 29 16.63 -1.32 -0.53
C SER A 29 16.39 -2.64 0.23
N SER A 30 16.87 -2.75 1.47
CA SER A 30 16.68 -3.92 2.32
C SER A 30 15.23 -4.14 2.74
N PHE A 31 14.42 -3.08 2.84
CA PHE A 31 13.01 -3.18 3.18
C PHE A 31 12.19 -3.72 2.01
N VAL A 32 12.42 -3.18 0.80
CA VAL A 32 11.79 -3.69 -0.43
C VAL A 32 12.15 -5.15 -0.67
N ASP A 33 13.42 -5.53 -0.46
CA ASP A 33 13.86 -6.93 -0.54
C ASP A 33 13.12 -7.82 0.48
N ALA A 34 12.89 -7.33 1.71
CA ALA A 34 12.17 -8.09 2.74
C ALA A 34 10.67 -8.23 2.43
N VAL A 35 10.05 -7.23 1.81
CA VAL A 35 8.68 -7.31 1.30
C VAL A 35 8.58 -8.31 0.16
N ALA A 36 9.50 -8.25 -0.81
CA ALA A 36 9.57 -9.21 -1.91
C ALA A 36 9.77 -10.65 -1.42
N GLU A 37 10.63 -10.86 -0.42
CA GLU A 37 10.81 -12.18 0.21
C GLU A 37 9.52 -12.68 0.88
N ALA A 38 8.80 -11.79 1.58
CA ALA A 38 7.54 -12.16 2.22
C ALA A 38 6.41 -12.44 1.20
N LEU A 39 6.42 -11.77 0.04
CA LEU A 39 5.53 -12.06 -1.09
C LEU A 39 5.86 -13.44 -1.69
N ASP A 40 7.12 -13.74 -1.98
CA ASP A 40 7.55 -15.04 -2.52
C ASP A 40 7.25 -16.21 -1.55
N ALA A 41 7.38 -15.96 -0.25
CA ALA A 41 7.01 -16.91 0.80
C ALA A 41 5.50 -17.01 1.04
N ASN A 42 4.69 -16.15 0.41
CA ASN A 42 3.25 -16.00 0.63
C ASN A 42 2.89 -15.80 2.13
N ASP A 43 3.76 -15.10 2.87
CA ASP A 43 3.62 -14.82 4.30
C ASP A 43 2.83 -13.52 4.51
N ILE A 44 1.51 -13.63 4.37
CA ILE A 44 0.60 -12.49 4.45
C ILE A 44 0.64 -11.81 5.83
N ALA A 45 0.87 -12.58 6.89
CA ALA A 45 0.95 -12.02 8.25
C ALA A 45 2.17 -11.10 8.38
N ARG A 46 3.32 -11.52 7.82
CA ARG A 46 4.53 -10.70 7.79
C ARG A 46 4.35 -9.48 6.89
N LEU A 47 3.71 -9.62 5.72
CA LEU A 47 3.42 -8.49 4.83
C LEU A 47 2.59 -7.42 5.51
N ARG A 48 1.48 -7.81 6.14
CA ARG A 48 0.63 -6.88 6.90
C ARG A 48 1.39 -6.17 8.00
N ALA A 49 2.21 -6.91 8.77
CA ALA A 49 2.99 -6.33 9.85
C ALA A 49 4.07 -5.34 9.38
N MET A 50 4.52 -5.44 8.12
CA MET A 50 5.50 -4.53 7.52
C MET A 50 4.84 -3.34 6.83
N VAL A 51 3.72 -3.55 6.13
CA VAL A 51 3.09 -2.54 5.26
C VAL A 51 2.05 -1.68 5.98
N LEU A 52 1.20 -2.26 6.84
CA LEU A 52 0.18 -1.49 7.57
C LEU A 52 0.71 -0.39 8.51
N PRO A 53 1.90 -0.48 9.11
CA PRO A 53 2.44 0.63 9.90
C PRO A 53 3.15 1.71 9.06
N LEU A 54 3.26 1.54 7.74
CA LEU A 54 3.89 2.54 6.88
C LEU A 54 3.01 3.77 6.75
N HIS A 55 3.65 4.92 6.54
CA HIS A 55 2.93 6.10 6.12
C HIS A 55 2.42 5.92 4.69
N TYR A 56 1.30 6.55 4.34
CA TYR A 56 0.67 6.38 3.02
C TYR A 56 1.65 6.64 1.86
N ALA A 57 2.53 7.64 2.01
CA ALA A 57 3.58 7.96 1.04
C ALA A 57 4.62 6.84 0.89
N ASP A 58 5.12 6.28 2.00
CA ASP A 58 6.06 5.16 1.98
C ASP A 58 5.41 3.90 1.40
N GLY A 59 4.12 3.70 1.65
CA GLY A 59 3.32 2.62 1.05
C GLY A 59 3.19 2.76 -0.47
N ALA A 60 2.93 3.98 -0.95
CA ALA A 60 2.85 4.28 -2.37
C ALA A 60 4.21 4.03 -3.05
N ASP A 61 5.29 4.60 -2.50
CA ASP A 61 6.67 4.39 -2.98
C ASP A 61 7.05 2.91 -3.02
N LEU A 62 6.67 2.14 -1.99
CA LEU A 62 6.91 0.69 -1.96
C LEU A 62 6.20 0.00 -3.13
N ILE A 63 4.90 0.24 -3.31
CA ILE A 63 4.10 -0.38 -4.38
C ILE A 63 4.71 -0.05 -5.74
N GLU A 64 5.10 1.19 -6.00
CA GLU A 64 5.71 1.60 -7.26
C GLU A 64 7.04 0.89 -7.58
N ARG A 65 7.79 0.51 -6.54
CA ARG A 65 9.06 -0.20 -6.67
C ARG A 65 8.89 -1.70 -6.88
N LEU A 66 7.74 -2.27 -6.54
CA LEU A 66 7.44 -3.68 -6.75
C LEU A 66 7.17 -3.96 -8.23
N SER A 67 7.50 -5.18 -8.65
CA SER A 67 7.12 -5.66 -9.98
C SER A 67 5.60 -5.88 -10.08
N HIS A 68 5.07 -5.91 -11.30
CA HIS A 68 3.65 -6.12 -11.59
C HIS A 68 3.06 -7.36 -10.86
N ASP A 69 3.77 -8.48 -10.83
CA ASP A 69 3.33 -9.70 -10.13
C ASP A 69 3.35 -9.54 -8.60
N GLU A 70 4.31 -8.80 -8.05
CA GLU A 70 4.43 -8.52 -6.61
C GLU A 70 3.34 -7.54 -6.16
N ARG A 71 3.10 -6.47 -6.93
CA ARG A 71 2.00 -5.51 -6.69
C ARG A 71 0.67 -6.23 -6.61
N ARG A 72 0.38 -7.06 -7.62
CA ARG A 72 -0.86 -7.86 -7.64
C ARG A 72 -0.99 -8.74 -6.39
N GLN A 73 0.08 -9.41 -5.98
CA GLN A 73 0.07 -10.24 -4.77
C GLN A 73 -0.18 -9.41 -3.50
N LEU A 74 0.46 -8.25 -3.39
CA LEU A 74 0.31 -7.36 -2.25
C LEU A 74 -1.12 -6.79 -2.16
N VAL A 75 -1.66 -6.30 -3.28
CA VAL A 75 -3.03 -5.76 -3.35
C VAL A 75 -4.05 -6.84 -3.01
N VAL A 76 -3.92 -8.05 -3.57
CA VAL A 76 -4.83 -9.16 -3.24
C VAL A 76 -4.68 -9.62 -1.79
N ALA A 77 -3.48 -9.49 -1.20
CA ALA A 77 -3.21 -9.87 0.19
C ALA A 77 -3.82 -8.88 1.19
N LEU A 78 -3.79 -7.59 0.88
CA LEU A 78 -4.34 -6.51 1.70
C LEU A 78 -5.84 -6.32 1.46
N GLY A 79 -6.28 -6.34 0.20
CA GLY A 79 -7.66 -6.06 -0.20
C GLY A 79 -8.13 -4.74 0.38
N SER A 80 -9.28 -4.75 1.06
CA SER A 80 -9.85 -3.62 1.80
C SER A 80 -8.98 -3.04 2.93
N GLU A 81 -7.88 -3.70 3.33
CA GLU A 81 -6.92 -3.13 4.30
C GLU A 81 -5.94 -2.14 3.66
N LEU A 82 -5.94 -2.02 2.33
CA LEU A 82 -5.19 -1.00 1.63
C LEU A 82 -5.94 0.34 1.73
N GLU A 83 -5.34 1.30 2.42
CA GLU A 83 -5.89 2.64 2.60
C GLU A 83 -5.94 3.40 1.28
N ALA A 84 -7.00 4.18 1.05
CA ALA A 84 -7.17 4.93 -0.19
C ALA A 84 -6.13 6.06 -0.34
N GLU A 85 -5.60 6.57 0.77
CA GLU A 85 -4.47 7.51 0.82
C GLU A 85 -3.20 6.95 0.19
N VAL A 86 -3.00 5.62 0.27
CA VAL A 86 -1.89 4.96 -0.44
C VAL A 86 -2.17 4.98 -1.93
N ILE A 87 -3.41 4.68 -2.34
CA ILE A 87 -3.83 4.60 -3.73
C ILE A 87 -3.74 5.98 -4.42
N THR A 88 -4.15 7.06 -3.74
CA THR A 88 -4.03 8.44 -4.25
C THR A 88 -2.58 8.87 -4.41
N GLY A 89 -1.67 8.34 -3.58
CA GLY A 89 -0.25 8.62 -3.65
C GLY A 89 0.48 7.96 -4.83
N LEU A 90 -0.12 6.97 -5.49
CA LEU A 90 0.48 6.24 -6.61
C LEU A 90 0.48 7.07 -7.89
N ASP A 91 1.51 6.91 -8.71
CA ASP A 91 1.54 7.29 -10.13
C ASP A 91 0.34 6.68 -10.88
N GLU A 92 -0.26 7.46 -11.80
CA GLU A 92 -1.45 7.11 -12.61
C GLU A 92 -1.42 5.66 -13.14
N THR A 93 -0.32 5.26 -13.78
CA THR A 93 -0.19 3.90 -14.34
C THR A 93 -0.23 2.80 -13.29
N VAL A 94 0.37 3.04 -12.12
CA VAL A 94 0.41 2.06 -11.03
C VAL A 94 -0.92 2.03 -10.30
N ARG A 95 -1.56 3.19 -10.15
CA ARG A 95 -2.88 3.34 -9.56
C ARG A 95 -3.92 2.53 -10.33
N ASP A 96 -3.98 2.70 -11.65
CA ASP A 96 -4.92 1.95 -12.51
C ASP A 96 -4.73 0.44 -12.35
N GLU A 97 -3.49 -0.04 -12.39
CA GLU A 97 -3.18 -1.46 -12.16
C GLU A 97 -3.66 -1.94 -10.78
N VAL A 98 -3.43 -1.14 -9.73
CA VAL A 98 -3.83 -1.48 -8.36
C VAL A 98 -5.34 -1.51 -8.23
N ILE A 99 -6.05 -0.56 -8.82
CA ILE A 99 -7.53 -0.50 -8.83
C ILE A 99 -8.10 -1.71 -9.57
N ASP A 100 -7.53 -2.08 -10.72
CA ASP A 100 -7.89 -3.29 -11.47
C ASP A 100 -7.74 -4.57 -10.62
N TYR A 101 -6.71 -4.64 -9.76
CA TYR A 101 -6.50 -5.81 -8.88
C TYR A 101 -7.39 -5.81 -7.65
N LEU A 102 -7.63 -4.63 -7.08
CA LEU A 102 -8.44 -4.44 -5.88
C LEU A 102 -9.92 -4.67 -6.21
N GLY A 103 -10.37 -4.16 -7.35
CA GLY A 103 -11.77 -4.14 -7.74
C GLY A 103 -12.54 -3.01 -7.08
N VAL A 104 -13.66 -2.66 -7.70
CA VAL A 104 -14.43 -1.47 -7.34
C VAL A 104 -15.10 -1.58 -5.96
N ASP A 105 -15.48 -2.79 -5.54
CA ASP A 105 -16.06 -3.03 -4.20
C ASP A 105 -15.08 -2.71 -3.07
N ASP A 106 -13.84 -3.20 -3.16
CA ASP A 106 -12.80 -2.95 -2.16
C ASP A 106 -12.30 -1.50 -2.23
N LEU A 107 -12.23 -0.91 -3.44
CA LEU A 107 -11.97 0.51 -3.61
C LEU A 107 -13.05 1.37 -2.95
N ALA A 108 -14.33 1.00 -3.07
CA ALA A 108 -15.44 1.70 -2.41
C ALA A 108 -15.29 1.70 -0.89
N ALA A 109 -14.90 0.55 -0.31
CA ALA A 109 -14.65 0.45 1.11
C ALA A 109 -13.48 1.34 1.55
N ALA A 110 -12.41 1.42 0.76
CA ALA A 110 -11.27 2.28 1.05
C ALA A 110 -11.62 3.78 0.92
N VAL A 111 -12.41 4.16 -0.09
CA VAL A 111 -12.83 5.55 -0.36
C VAL A 111 -13.75 6.10 0.73
N VAL A 112 -14.56 5.26 1.38
CA VAL A 112 -15.45 5.66 2.48
C VAL A 112 -14.67 6.12 3.72
N GLU A 113 -13.49 5.52 3.96
CA GLU A 113 -12.64 5.87 5.09
C GLU A 113 -11.76 7.11 4.81
N LEU A 114 -11.69 7.54 3.55
CA LEU A 114 -10.90 8.68 3.09
C LEU A 114 -11.58 10.02 3.39
N ASP A 115 -10.80 11.07 3.65
CA ASP A 115 -11.32 12.43 3.78
C ASP A 115 -12.05 12.88 2.50
N SER A 116 -13.14 13.64 2.63
CA SER A 116 -14.01 14.01 1.51
C SER A 116 -13.29 14.75 0.36
N ASP A 117 -12.26 15.54 0.68
CA ASP A 117 -11.46 16.26 -0.31
C ASP A 117 -10.55 15.30 -1.10
N ASP A 118 -9.91 14.35 -0.43
CA ASP A 118 -9.02 13.36 -1.05
C ASP A 118 -9.82 12.28 -1.80
N ALA A 119 -10.99 11.89 -1.28
CA ALA A 119 -11.93 11.01 -1.96
C ALA A 119 -12.41 11.61 -3.28
N LEU A 120 -12.75 12.91 -3.27
CA LEU A 120 -13.11 13.62 -4.50
C LEU A 120 -11.97 13.61 -5.50
N ALA A 121 -10.74 13.89 -5.06
CA ALA A 121 -9.56 13.87 -5.92
C ALA A 121 -9.32 12.49 -6.55
N LEU A 122 -9.44 11.41 -5.77
CA LEU A 122 -9.32 10.05 -6.28
C LEU A 122 -10.38 9.74 -7.33
N VAL A 123 -11.65 10.04 -7.02
CA VAL A 123 -12.78 9.79 -7.91
C VAL A 123 -12.62 10.56 -9.23
N GLU A 124 -12.16 11.82 -9.19
CA GLU A 124 -11.94 12.62 -10.40
C GLU A 124 -10.89 12.03 -11.36
N GLU A 125 -9.97 11.23 -10.83
CA GLU A 125 -8.88 10.60 -11.59
C GLU A 125 -9.29 9.25 -12.21
N LEU A 126 -10.39 8.62 -11.75
CA LEU A 126 -10.88 7.35 -12.28
C LEU A 126 -11.57 7.51 -13.63
N GLU A 127 -11.64 6.42 -14.41
CA GLU A 127 -12.42 6.42 -15.65
C GLU A 127 -13.92 6.60 -15.35
N GLU A 128 -14.68 7.16 -16.32
CA GLU A 128 -16.10 7.47 -16.09
C GLU A 128 -16.96 6.26 -15.68
N ASP A 129 -16.60 5.06 -16.15
CA ASP A 129 -17.34 3.84 -15.84
C ASP A 129 -17.02 3.35 -14.43
N GLU A 130 -15.76 3.43 -13.99
CA GLU A 130 -15.32 3.12 -12.63
C GLU A 130 -15.88 4.11 -11.62
N GLN A 131 -15.92 5.41 -11.95
CA GLN A 131 -16.58 6.42 -11.09
C GLN A 131 -18.04 6.05 -10.83
N ARG A 132 -18.77 5.63 -11.87
CA ARG A 132 -20.17 5.25 -11.73
C ARG A 132 -20.33 4.01 -10.86
N GLU A 133 -19.50 2.99 -11.07
CA GLU A 133 -19.55 1.75 -10.30
C GLU A 133 -19.16 1.98 -8.84
N LEU A 134 -18.12 2.79 -8.59
CA LEU A 134 -17.69 3.20 -7.26
C LEU A 134 -18.78 3.98 -6.53
N LEU A 135 -19.38 4.97 -7.19
CA LEU A 135 -20.49 5.73 -6.63
C LEU A 135 -21.70 4.85 -6.36
N ASP A 136 -22.00 3.84 -7.19
CA ASP A 136 -23.08 2.89 -6.96
C ASP A 136 -22.79 1.93 -5.80
N ALA A 137 -21.52 1.55 -5.59
CA ALA A 137 -21.07 0.70 -4.50
C ALA A 137 -21.14 1.41 -3.13
N ILE A 138 -20.87 2.71 -3.07
CA ILE A 138 -20.98 3.50 -1.83
C ILE A 138 -22.46 3.68 -1.45
N PRO A 139 -22.93 3.22 -0.27
CA PRO A 139 -24.31 3.42 0.15
C PRO A 139 -24.62 4.91 0.29
N ALA A 140 -25.81 5.33 -0.13
CA ALA A 140 -26.20 6.74 -0.21
C ALA A 140 -26.12 7.52 1.13
N GLU A 141 -26.01 6.82 2.26
CA GLU A 141 -25.87 7.40 3.61
C GLU A 141 -24.46 7.93 3.88
N GLU A 142 -23.46 7.49 3.10
CA GLU A 142 -22.04 7.87 3.24
C GLU A 142 -21.58 8.88 2.17
N ARG A 143 -22.43 9.19 1.18
CA ARG A 143 -22.16 10.21 0.13
C ARG A 143 -22.46 11.66 0.60
N THR A 144 -21.98 12.07 1.77
CA THR A 144 -22.32 13.38 2.40
C THR A 144 -21.16 14.35 2.36
#